data_AF-A0AAW5I795-F1
#
_entry.id   AF-A0AAW5I795-F1
#
_cell.length_a   1.000
_cell.length_b   1.000
_cell.length_c   1.000
_cell.angle_alpha   90.00
_cell.angle_beta   90.00
_cell.angle_gamma   90.00
#
_symmetry.space_group_name_H-M   'P 1'
#
loop_
_entity.id
_entity.type
_entity.pdbx_description
1 polymer ?
#
loop_
_entity_poly.entity_id
_entity_poly.type
_entity_poly.pdbx_seq_one_letter_code
_entity_poly.pdbx_strand_id
1 'polypeptide(L)'
;MKQRFTRLLYSFYCFEVWSNNLADKLFSSLMNKAYELTYKWDPFSLINKEKTTLEEYIAWRKRISKNVVYNLDYGVSMMYAKPIFGILFGAYIMLFVSLVRHLGLVVIPDAYFEICVIICLGLSSLIAYLSAFKDNVYKVYFKKFKKEKNNKKWHFITLCVFLGSLYAAYLSIVLWVK
;
A
#
# COMPACT_ATOMS: atom_id res chain seq x y z
N MET A 1 10.63 8.56 16.24
CA MET A 1 10.74 7.84 14.94
C MET A 1 9.40 7.24 14.51
N LYS A 2 8.79 6.37 15.34
CA LYS A 2 7.49 5.69 15.09
C LYS A 2 6.38 6.61 14.56
N GLN A 3 6.12 7.74 15.23
CA GLN A 3 5.06 8.69 14.81
C GLN A 3 5.27 9.31 13.41
N ARG A 4 6.51 9.65 13.03
CA ARG A 4 6.81 10.22 11.69
C ARG A 4 6.58 9.17 10.61
N PHE A 5 7.01 7.94 10.89
CA PHE A 5 6.83 6.78 10.02
C PHE A 5 5.34 6.50 9.77
N THR A 6 4.54 6.51 10.84
CA THR A 6 3.09 6.32 10.73
C THR A 6 2.39 7.48 10.01
N ARG A 7 2.93 8.71 10.02
CA ARG A 7 2.38 9.83 9.23
C ARG A 7 2.62 9.69 7.73
N LEU A 8 3.80 9.19 7.33
CA LEU A 8 4.07 8.87 5.93
C LEU A 8 3.11 7.78 5.45
N LEU A 9 2.97 6.71 6.25
CA LEU A 9 2.04 5.63 5.98
C LEU A 9 0.58 6.10 5.92
N TYR A 10 0.18 7.03 6.79
CA TYR A 10 -1.16 7.63 6.74
C TYR A 10 -1.40 8.41 5.45
N SER A 11 -0.39 9.12 4.96
CA SER A 11 -0.50 9.84 3.68
C SER A 11 -0.66 8.88 2.50
N PHE A 12 0.05 7.75 2.50
CA PHE A 12 -0.15 6.69 1.51
C PHE A 12 -1.54 6.07 1.61
N TYR A 13 -2.03 5.82 2.83
CA TYR A 13 -3.41 5.38 3.03
C TYR A 13 -4.42 6.38 2.46
N CYS A 14 -4.24 7.69 2.69
CA CYS A 14 -5.11 8.70 2.09
C CYS A 14 -5.07 8.68 0.56
N PHE A 15 -3.90 8.46 -0.04
CA PHE A 15 -3.76 8.30 -1.48
C PHE A 15 -4.45 7.03 -2.00
N GLU A 16 -4.28 5.90 -1.32
CA GLU A 16 -4.97 4.63 -1.63
C GLU A 16 -6.48 4.79 -1.55
N VAL A 17 -7.00 5.43 -0.50
CA VAL A 17 -8.42 5.76 -0.34
C VAL A 17 -8.91 6.63 -1.51
N TRP A 18 -8.15 7.65 -1.88
CA TRP A 18 -8.51 8.52 -3.01
C TRP A 18 -8.52 7.77 -4.34
N SER A 19 -7.48 6.95 -4.60
CA SER A 19 -7.35 6.13 -5.80
C SER A 19 -8.47 5.11 -5.91
N ASN A 20 -8.82 4.43 -4.81
CA ASN A 20 -9.93 3.48 -4.78
C ASN A 20 -11.27 4.18 -5.05
N ASN A 21 -11.51 5.35 -4.47
CA ASN A 21 -12.72 6.12 -4.78
C ASN A 21 -12.79 6.57 -6.24
N LEU A 22 -11.63 6.89 -6.86
CA LEU A 22 -11.57 7.22 -8.28
C LEU A 22 -11.87 5.99 -9.15
N ALA A 23 -11.25 4.85 -8.84
CA ALA A 23 -11.50 3.58 -9.52
C ALA A 23 -12.97 3.16 -9.39
N ASP A 24 -13.54 3.23 -8.18
CA ASP A 24 -14.95 2.94 -7.92
C ASP A 24 -15.87 3.79 -8.79
N LYS A 25 -15.56 5.09 -8.97
CA LYS A 25 -16.33 5.97 -9.86
C LYS A 25 -16.21 5.55 -11.32
N LEU A 26 -14.99 5.36 -11.80
CA LEU A 26 -14.70 5.04 -13.20
C LEU A 26 -15.27 3.67 -13.62
N PHE A 27 -15.20 2.69 -12.74
CA PHE A 27 -15.60 1.31 -13.01
C PHE A 27 -16.95 0.92 -12.38
N SER A 28 -17.68 1.87 -11.80
CA SER A 28 -18.98 1.62 -11.14
C SER A 28 -19.96 0.85 -12.02
N SER A 29 -20.08 1.22 -13.29
CA SER A 29 -20.98 0.57 -14.25
C SER A 29 -20.57 -0.89 -14.52
N LEU A 30 -19.28 -1.14 -14.72
CA LEU A 30 -18.74 -2.48 -14.93
C LEU A 30 -18.98 -3.37 -13.70
N MET A 31 -18.72 -2.83 -12.51
CA MET A 31 -18.90 -3.54 -11.25
C MET A 31 -20.37 -3.87 -10.99
N ASN A 32 -21.30 -2.96 -11.31
CA ASN A 32 -22.74 -3.26 -11.22
C ASN A 32 -23.12 -4.42 -12.13
N LYS A 33 -22.67 -4.41 -13.40
CA LYS A 33 -22.92 -5.54 -14.33
C LYS A 33 -22.34 -6.85 -13.81
N ALA A 34 -21.14 -6.82 -13.22
CA ALA A 34 -20.55 -8.01 -12.61
C ALA A 34 -21.40 -8.52 -11.43
N TYR A 35 -21.90 -7.62 -10.58
CA TYR A 35 -22.80 -8.00 -9.47
C TYR A 35 -24.11 -8.60 -9.96
N GLU A 36 -24.72 -8.03 -11.00
CA GLU A 36 -25.92 -8.59 -11.63
C GLU A 36 -25.67 -9.99 -12.18
N LEU A 37 -24.54 -10.20 -12.85
CA LEU A 37 -24.18 -11.49 -13.41
C LEU A 37 -23.94 -12.53 -12.31
N THR A 38 -23.25 -12.16 -11.23
CA THR A 38 -23.10 -13.04 -10.06
C THR A 38 -24.42 -13.36 -9.37
N TYR A 39 -25.36 -12.40 -9.30
CA TYR A 39 -26.69 -12.65 -8.73
C TYR A 39 -27.50 -13.62 -9.59
N LYS A 40 -27.45 -13.45 -10.93
CA LYS A 40 -28.15 -14.33 -11.86
C LYS A 40 -27.58 -15.74 -11.85
N TRP A 41 -26.26 -15.85 -11.99
CA TRP A 41 -25.56 -17.15 -12.07
C TRP A 41 -25.57 -17.90 -10.74
N ASP A 42 -25.40 -17.18 -9.62
CA ASP A 42 -25.31 -17.73 -8.25
C ASP A 42 -24.62 -19.11 -8.18
N PRO A 43 -23.35 -19.20 -8.59
CA PRO A 43 -22.66 -20.48 -8.79
C PRO A 43 -22.52 -21.34 -7.52
N PHE A 44 -22.72 -20.72 -6.35
CA PHE A 44 -22.56 -21.37 -5.05
C PHE A 44 -23.88 -21.51 -4.29
N SER A 45 -25.02 -21.14 -4.90
CA SER A 45 -26.34 -21.13 -4.26
C SER A 45 -26.34 -20.38 -2.92
N LEU A 46 -25.55 -19.31 -2.80
CA LEU A 46 -25.37 -18.57 -1.55
C LEU A 46 -26.40 -17.46 -1.40
N ILE A 47 -27.18 -17.17 -2.46
CA ILE A 47 -28.12 -16.06 -2.50
C ILE A 47 -29.53 -16.61 -2.35
N ASN A 48 -30.21 -16.24 -1.26
CA ASN A 48 -31.63 -16.50 -1.14
C ASN A 48 -32.42 -15.51 -2.01
N LYS A 49 -32.64 -15.90 -3.27
CA LYS A 49 -33.33 -15.10 -4.30
C LYS A 49 -34.81 -14.85 -4.01
N GLU A 50 -35.43 -15.62 -3.11
CA GLU A 50 -36.82 -15.40 -2.67
C GLU A 50 -36.94 -14.25 -1.66
N LYS A 51 -35.87 -13.98 -0.91
CA LYS A 51 -35.85 -13.00 0.19
C LYS A 51 -34.99 -11.78 -0.08
N THR A 52 -34.19 -11.79 -1.14
CA THR A 52 -33.22 -10.74 -1.44
C THR A 52 -33.47 -10.26 -2.85
N THR A 53 -33.81 -8.98 -3.01
CA THR A 53 -33.90 -8.39 -4.35
C THR A 53 -32.50 -8.16 -4.93
N LEU A 54 -32.41 -8.04 -6.27
CA LEU A 54 -31.16 -7.70 -6.95
C LEU A 54 -30.57 -6.37 -6.45
N GLU A 55 -31.42 -5.37 -6.20
CA GLU A 55 -31.01 -4.07 -5.69
C GLU A 55 -30.41 -4.16 -4.29
N GLU A 56 -31.07 -4.91 -3.39
CA GLU A 56 -30.56 -5.17 -2.04
C GLU A 56 -29.23 -5.93 -2.06
N TYR A 57 -29.10 -6.93 -2.94
CA TYR A 57 -27.84 -7.65 -3.13
C TYR A 57 -26.71 -6.73 -3.59
N ILE A 58 -26.94 -5.90 -4.62
CA ILE A 58 -25.95 -4.94 -5.12
C ILE A 58 -25.57 -3.94 -4.03
N ALA A 59 -26.55 -3.41 -3.29
CA ALA A 59 -26.31 -2.48 -2.19
C ALA A 59 -25.49 -3.13 -1.06
N TRP A 60 -25.77 -4.38 -0.72
CA TRP A 60 -25.01 -5.16 0.25
C TRP A 60 -23.57 -5.41 -0.22
N ARG A 61 -23.35 -5.83 -1.47
CA ARG A 61 -22.00 -6.01 -2.05
C ARG A 61 -21.19 -4.73 -2.02
N LYS A 62 -21.78 -3.60 -2.41
CA LYS A 62 -21.15 -2.27 -2.33
C LYS A 62 -20.78 -1.91 -0.90
N ARG A 63 -21.66 -2.17 0.07
CA ARG A 63 -21.40 -1.92 1.49
C ARG A 63 -20.24 -2.76 2.02
N ILE A 64 -20.19 -4.05 1.68
CA ILE A 64 -19.08 -4.93 2.06
C ILE A 64 -17.77 -4.45 1.46
N SER A 65 -17.74 -4.18 0.15
CA SER A 65 -16.55 -3.68 -0.53
C SER A 65 -16.03 -2.39 0.14
N LYS A 66 -16.94 -1.44 0.40
CA LYS A 66 -16.61 -0.20 1.11
C LYS A 66 -16.07 -0.47 2.52
N ASN A 67 -16.67 -1.39 3.26
CA ASN A 67 -16.20 -1.73 4.60
C ASN A 67 -14.83 -2.40 4.58
N VAL A 68 -14.56 -3.31 3.63
CA VAL A 68 -13.26 -3.98 3.49
C VAL A 68 -12.17 -2.96 3.15
N VAL A 69 -12.45 -2.01 2.24
CA VAL A 69 -11.47 -1.05 1.75
C VAL A 69 -11.24 0.12 2.70
N TYR A 70 -12.29 0.65 3.35
CA TYR A 70 -12.19 1.92 4.08
C TYR A 70 -12.24 1.77 5.61
N ASN A 71 -12.61 0.59 6.14
CA ASN A 71 -12.65 0.39 7.58
C ASN A 71 -11.25 0.05 8.13
N LEU A 72 -10.73 0.94 8.97
CA LEU A 72 -9.43 0.79 9.63
C LEU A 72 -9.41 -0.33 10.68
N ASP A 73 -10.58 -0.76 11.16
CA ASP A 73 -10.67 -1.77 12.21
C ASP A 73 -10.45 -3.20 11.67
N TYR A 74 -10.79 -3.46 10.40
CA TYR A 74 -10.61 -4.79 9.76
C TYR A 74 -9.20 -5.05 9.21
N GLY A 75 -8.29 -4.07 9.22
CA GLY A 75 -6.88 -4.25 8.81
C GLY A 75 -6.62 -4.48 7.31
N VAL A 76 -7.65 -4.78 6.51
CA VAL A 76 -7.56 -4.95 5.05
C VAL A 76 -7.47 -3.62 4.30
N SER A 77 -7.84 -2.51 4.94
CA SER A 77 -7.84 -1.15 4.37
C SER A 77 -6.46 -0.55 4.07
N MET A 78 -5.39 -1.33 4.21
CA MET A 78 -4.00 -0.94 3.92
C MET A 78 -3.33 -1.90 2.95
N MET A 79 -4.10 -2.51 2.06
CA MET A 79 -3.64 -3.54 1.14
C MET A 79 -2.50 -3.02 0.25
N TYR A 80 -2.56 -1.76 -0.18
CA TYR A 80 -1.53 -1.16 -1.02
C TYR A 80 -0.54 -0.31 -0.24
N ALA A 81 -0.96 0.43 0.79
CA ALA A 81 -0.06 1.29 1.56
C ALA A 81 1.09 0.50 2.21
N LYS A 82 0.85 -0.72 2.70
CA LYS A 82 1.88 -1.58 3.33
C LYS A 82 2.98 -2.02 2.35
N PRO A 83 2.68 -2.68 1.22
CA PRO A 83 3.71 -3.09 0.25
C PRO A 83 4.38 -1.91 -0.43
N ILE A 84 3.65 -0.84 -0.77
CA ILE A 84 4.25 0.39 -1.32
C ILE A 84 5.32 0.89 -0.37
N PHE A 85 4.98 1.00 0.91
CA PHE A 85 5.94 1.47 1.92
C PHE A 85 7.20 0.60 1.98
N GLY A 86 7.06 -0.73 1.91
CA GLY A 86 8.17 -1.68 1.84
C GLY A 86 9.06 -1.48 0.60
N ILE A 87 8.47 -1.24 -0.57
CA ILE A 87 9.20 -1.01 -1.81
C ILE A 87 10.03 0.29 -1.72
N LEU A 88 9.44 1.38 -1.25
CA LEU A 88 10.12 2.69 -1.19
C LEU A 88 11.35 2.65 -0.27
N PHE A 89 11.20 2.06 0.92
CA PHE A 89 12.34 1.90 1.83
C PHE A 89 13.38 0.91 1.29
N GLY A 90 12.93 -0.13 0.58
CA GLY A 90 13.82 -1.09 -0.07
C GLY A 90 14.75 -0.41 -1.08
N ALA A 91 14.23 0.55 -1.86
CA ALA A 91 15.03 1.33 -2.80
C ALA A 91 16.13 2.17 -2.11
N TYR A 92 15.84 2.76 -0.95
CA TYR A 92 16.85 3.51 -0.19
C TYR A 92 17.93 2.61 0.43
N ILE A 93 17.54 1.45 0.97
CA ILE A 93 18.50 0.45 1.47
C ILE A 93 19.37 -0.03 0.32
N MET A 94 18.77 -0.33 -0.84
CA MET A 94 19.51 -0.76 -2.02
C MET A 94 20.49 0.31 -2.52
N LEU A 95 20.12 1.59 -2.46
CA LEU A 95 21.03 2.69 -2.81
C LEU A 95 22.24 2.70 -1.88
N PHE A 96 22.04 2.51 -0.57
CA PHE A 96 23.14 2.42 0.37
C PHE A 96 24.07 1.24 0.06
N VAL A 97 23.52 0.04 -0.19
CA VAL A 97 24.32 -1.14 -0.58
C VAL A 97 25.12 -0.86 -1.85
N SER A 98 24.48 -0.27 -2.86
CA SER A 98 25.11 0.06 -4.15
C SER A 98 26.24 1.07 -3.98
N LEU A 99 26.07 2.08 -3.12
CA LEU A 99 27.12 3.05 -2.79
C LEU A 99 28.31 2.39 -2.07
N VAL A 100 28.05 1.55 -1.06
CA VAL A 100 29.11 0.86 -0.31
C VAL A 100 29.92 -0.04 -1.23
N ARG A 101 29.26 -0.77 -2.15
CA ARG A 101 29.91 -1.57 -3.18
C ARG A 101 30.73 -0.69 -4.13
N HIS A 102 30.14 0.35 -4.70
CA HIS A 102 30.78 1.23 -5.68
C HIS A 102 32.03 1.94 -5.12
N LEU A 103 32.01 2.28 -3.82
CA LEU A 103 33.17 2.84 -3.12
C LEU A 103 34.26 1.80 -2.78
N GLY A 104 34.08 0.53 -3.13
CA GLY A 104 35.04 -0.55 -2.88
C GLY A 104 35.15 -0.96 -1.40
N LEU A 105 34.19 -0.57 -0.55
CA LEU A 105 34.22 -0.90 0.88
C LEU A 105 33.86 -2.37 1.15
N VAL A 106 33.06 -2.98 0.27
CA VAL A 106 32.68 -4.39 0.32
C VAL A 106 32.71 -4.96 -1.09
N VAL A 107 33.37 -6.11 -1.26
CA VAL A 107 33.39 -6.83 -2.53
C VAL A 107 32.11 -7.65 -2.66
N ILE A 108 31.19 -7.20 -3.51
CA ILE A 108 29.96 -7.90 -3.84
C ILE A 108 29.96 -8.18 -5.34
N PRO A 109 29.88 -9.45 -5.78
CA PRO A 109 29.90 -9.78 -7.21
C PRO A 109 28.64 -9.26 -7.93
N ASP A 110 28.79 -8.88 -9.19
CA ASP A 110 27.75 -8.21 -9.97
C ASP A 110 26.47 -9.05 -10.10
N ALA A 111 26.64 -10.37 -10.20
CA ALA A 111 25.56 -11.35 -10.29
C ALA A 111 24.61 -11.33 -9.08
N TYR A 112 24.98 -10.69 -7.96
CA TYR A 112 24.18 -10.63 -6.74
C TYR A 112 23.22 -9.44 -6.68
N PHE A 113 23.13 -8.59 -7.72
CA PHE A 113 22.23 -7.43 -7.71
C PHE A 113 20.80 -7.80 -7.30
N GLU A 114 20.21 -8.77 -7.99
CA GLU A 114 18.83 -9.20 -7.76
C GLU A 114 18.64 -9.79 -6.37
N ILE A 115 19.61 -10.57 -5.90
CA ILE A 115 19.61 -11.14 -4.55
C ILE A 115 19.64 -10.01 -3.51
N CYS A 116 20.49 -9.01 -3.70
CA CYS A 116 20.54 -7.82 -2.84
C CYS A 116 19.22 -7.06 -2.84
N VAL A 117 18.56 -6.90 -3.99
CA VAL A 117 17.23 -6.28 -4.08
C VAL A 117 16.21 -7.06 -3.24
N ILE A 118 16.17 -8.39 -3.37
CA ILE A 118 15.26 -9.25 -2.60
C ILE A 118 15.51 -9.11 -1.09
N ILE A 119 16.78 -9.13 -0.67
CA ILE A 119 17.16 -8.95 0.74
C ILE A 119 16.73 -7.56 1.24
N CYS A 120 16.97 -6.50 0.47
CA CYS A 120 16.59 -5.13 0.83
C CYS A 120 15.07 -4.98 0.97
N LEU A 121 14.29 -5.59 0.08
CA LEU A 121 12.83 -5.61 0.16
C LEU A 121 12.34 -6.37 1.40
N GLY A 122 12.97 -7.52 1.72
CA GLY A 122 12.67 -8.29 2.93
C GLY A 122 12.96 -7.49 4.20
N LEU A 123 14.15 -6.87 4.28
CA LEU A 123 14.57 -6.05 5.42
C LEU A 123 13.67 -4.82 5.60
N SER A 124 13.35 -4.13 4.50
CA SER A 124 12.42 -3.00 4.50
C SER A 124 11.04 -3.42 5.02
N SER A 125 10.52 -4.55 4.54
CA SER A 125 9.23 -5.08 4.97
C SER A 125 9.21 -5.41 6.47
N LEU A 126 10.30 -5.98 6.99
CA LEU A 126 10.45 -6.25 8.42
C LEU A 126 10.48 -4.96 9.24
N ILE A 127 11.26 -3.96 8.81
CA ILE A 127 11.31 -2.63 9.47
C ILE A 127 9.93 -1.99 9.48
N ALA A 128 9.21 -2.02 8.35
CA ALA A 128 7.86 -1.48 8.25
C ALA A 128 6.90 -2.20 9.21
N TYR A 129 6.98 -3.54 9.25
CA TYR A 129 6.18 -4.35 10.18
C TYR A 129 6.42 -3.95 11.63
N LEU A 130 7.67 -3.96 12.10
CA LEU A 130 8.02 -3.64 13.48
C LEU A 130 7.67 -2.19 13.86
N SER A 131 7.79 -1.26 12.91
CA SER A 131 7.61 0.17 13.16
C SER A 131 6.15 0.59 13.20
N ALA A 132 5.30 0.07 12.31
CA ALA A 132 3.94 0.56 12.13
C ALA A 132 2.85 -0.50 12.33
N PHE A 133 3.10 -1.75 11.98
CA PHE A 133 2.06 -2.79 11.91
C PHE A 133 2.02 -3.72 13.12
N LYS A 134 3.15 -3.92 13.81
CA LYS A 134 3.21 -4.67 15.06
C LYS A 134 2.21 -4.07 16.06
N ASP A 135 1.42 -4.94 16.69
CA ASP A 135 0.39 -4.60 17.67
C ASP A 135 -0.67 -3.60 17.17
N ASN A 136 -0.87 -3.49 15.85
CA ASN A 136 -1.81 -2.54 15.23
C ASN A 136 -1.60 -1.07 15.62
N VAL A 137 -0.37 -0.68 15.94
CA VAL A 137 -0.01 0.67 16.39
C VAL A 137 -0.49 1.76 15.41
N TYR A 138 -0.44 1.48 14.10
CA TYR A 138 -0.93 2.42 13.07
C TYR A 138 -2.39 2.85 13.28
N LYS A 139 -3.29 1.99 13.78
CA LYS A 139 -4.72 2.30 13.93
C LYS A 139 -4.94 3.48 14.87
N VAL A 140 -4.23 3.49 16.01
CA VAL A 140 -4.30 4.57 17.01
C VAL A 140 -3.86 5.90 16.41
N TYR A 141 -2.72 5.89 15.72
CA TYR A 141 -2.17 7.08 15.08
C TYR A 141 -3.02 7.55 13.91
N PHE A 142 -3.61 6.66 13.11
CA PHE A 142 -4.47 7.02 11.99
C PHE A 142 -5.75 7.71 12.47
N LYS A 143 -6.38 7.18 13.52
CA LYS A 143 -7.53 7.84 14.17
C LYS A 143 -7.15 9.23 14.70
N LYS A 144 -5.93 9.40 15.21
CA LYS A 144 -5.39 10.70 15.63
C LYS A 144 -5.17 11.65 14.45
N PHE A 145 -4.46 11.22 13.40
CA PHE A 145 -4.14 12.06 12.25
C PHE A 145 -5.36 12.43 11.41
N LYS A 146 -6.38 11.56 11.34
CA LYS A 146 -7.67 11.86 10.71
C LYS A 146 -8.41 13.03 11.38
N LYS A 147 -8.19 13.24 12.68
CA LYS A 147 -8.75 14.38 13.43
C LYS A 147 -7.94 15.66 13.27
N GLU A 148 -6.69 15.60 12.80
CA GLU A 148 -5.86 16.79 12.58
C GLU A 148 -6.29 17.52 11.29
N LYS A 149 -6.54 18.84 11.39
CA LYS A 149 -7.07 19.66 10.27
C LYS A 149 -6.06 19.93 9.14
N ASN A 150 -4.75 19.71 9.33
CA ASN A 150 -3.73 20.07 8.34
C ASN A 150 -2.69 18.97 8.09
N ASN A 151 -3.04 18.04 7.19
CA ASN A 151 -2.14 16.96 6.75
C ASN A 151 -1.38 17.27 5.45
N LYS A 152 -1.59 18.44 4.82
CA LYS A 152 -0.99 18.80 3.52
C LYS A 152 0.53 18.72 3.51
N LYS A 153 1.18 19.21 4.58
CA LYS A 153 2.64 19.11 4.75
C LYS A 153 3.13 17.67 4.65
N TRP A 154 2.42 16.74 5.29
CA TRP A 154 2.82 15.33 5.30
C TRP A 154 2.58 14.66 3.96
N HIS A 155 1.49 15.00 3.26
CA HIS A 155 1.27 14.54 1.88
C HIS A 155 2.40 15.00 0.94
N PHE A 156 2.85 16.26 1.06
CA PHE A 156 3.99 16.76 0.28
C PHE A 156 5.30 16.04 0.63
N ILE A 157 5.61 15.86 1.91
CA ILE A 157 6.79 15.09 2.33
C ILE A 157 6.73 13.66 1.79
N THR A 158 5.57 13.01 1.86
CA THR A 158 5.37 11.66 1.32
C THR A 158 5.60 11.62 -0.19
N LEU A 159 5.15 12.62 -0.94
CA LEU A 159 5.44 12.74 -2.37
C LEU A 159 6.95 12.85 -2.63
N CYS A 160 7.67 13.69 -1.87
CA CYS A 160 9.12 13.81 -2.00
C CYS A 160 9.84 12.49 -1.68
N VAL A 161 9.41 11.76 -0.65
CA VAL A 161 9.95 10.43 -0.31
C VAL A 161 9.69 9.44 -1.44
N PHE A 162 8.49 9.47 -2.03
CA PHE A 162 8.16 8.63 -3.18
C PHE A 162 9.07 8.91 -4.37
N LEU A 163 9.18 10.17 -4.81
CA LEU A 163 10.04 10.56 -5.93
C LEU A 163 11.52 10.26 -5.65
N GLY A 164 11.98 10.54 -4.43
CA GLY A 164 13.34 10.23 -4.01
C GLY A 164 13.63 8.73 -4.02
N SER A 165 12.65 7.88 -3.74
CA SER A 165 12.81 6.42 -3.82
C SER A 165 12.92 5.91 -5.26
N LEU A 166 12.22 6.54 -6.21
CA LEU A 166 12.34 6.21 -7.63
C LEU A 166 13.74 6.57 -8.13
N TYR A 167 14.22 7.75 -7.72
CA TYR A 167 15.58 8.17 -8.02
C TYR A 167 16.64 7.29 -7.34
N ALA A 168 16.40 6.87 -6.10
CA ALA A 168 17.28 5.94 -5.39
C ALA A 168 17.36 4.58 -6.10
N ALA A 169 16.23 4.05 -6.57
CA ALA A 169 16.20 2.81 -7.36
C ALA A 169 17.00 2.95 -8.66
N TYR A 170 16.80 4.05 -9.39
CA TYR A 170 17.59 4.34 -10.60
C TYR A 170 19.10 4.43 -10.30
N LEU A 171 19.49 5.22 -9.29
CA LEU A 171 20.89 5.36 -8.91
C LEU A 171 21.51 4.04 -8.45
N SER A 172 20.75 3.20 -7.75
CA SER A 172 21.22 1.88 -7.33
C SER A 172 21.65 1.04 -8.53
N ILE A 173 20.87 1.05 -9.61
CA ILE A 173 21.20 0.34 -10.85
C ILE A 173 22.46 0.93 -11.49
N VAL A 174 22.50 2.27 -11.63
CA VAL A 174 23.64 2.95 -12.28
C VAL A 174 24.95 2.71 -11.53
N LEU A 175 24.92 2.77 -10.20
CA LEU A 175 26.09 2.52 -9.34
C LEU A 175 26.47 1.04 -9.26
N TRP A 176 25.55 0.14 -9.61
CA TRP A 176 25.86 -1.28 -9.63
C TRP A 176 26.57 -1.69 -10.93
N VAL A 177 26.12 -1.13 -12.05
CA VAL A 177 26.65 -1.45 -13.39
C VAL A 177 27.99 -0.74 -13.67
N LYS A 178 28.32 0.33 -12.93
CA LYS A 178 29.59 1.06 -13.01
C LYS A 178 30.54 0.70 -11.88
#